data_AF-A0A3R7PHG0-F1
#
_entry.id   AF-A0A3R7PHG0-F1
#
_cell.length_a   1.000
_cell.length_b   1.000
_cell.length_c   1.000
_cell.angle_alpha   90.00
_cell.angle_beta   90.00
_cell.angle_gamma   90.00
#
_symmetry.space_group_name_H-M   'P 1'
#
loop_
_entity.id
_entity.type
_entity.pdbx_description
1 polymer ?
#
loop_
_entity_poly.entity_id
_entity_poly.type
_entity_poly.pdbx_seq_one_letter_code
_entity_poly.pdbx_strand_id
1 'polypeptide(L)'
;MLLSQRSLACEVRGVGGLTAVLRVRPPLPFHFFKRWAMHDFHTSKWTRQNPSAQIKRTRLGRSCIDQPTMDMVSVSRYGGHTRREALATAFRVYRSVDQSEAARRAGQEVLQTMQFTDFAAGEEEEQELAVDFACLYLNACVLFGVVPTLAMVSELLSWLATSLYSSFHWECVLCALAVYLRSSQKTATATALAFLSMLRGAEAGKVPGSLSRDGGILLLIVVARAMDVLLRANARAEELQQLLQVQLETIEMLCSTTPTPTATAASFSREEMLTLADAVCWRHVAGASLVIAAKVLPKLQVKTHAGLEELSVPQCARLFCALCILLAAQHAPGSAWTPEQQSHVLDPIVRHLDERVRVHSVDDAVCVLVGLQANSMARLRYKKFPSALLEHIREQQQEKQQGSQQGQEEGDGLACLKHDDSLLALSQVLSQLATDTDDALAEAAETILTECFS
;
A
#
# COMPACT_ATOMS: atom_id res chain seq x y z
N MET A 1 41.73 -10.20 -4.83
CA MET A 1 41.31 -10.12 -6.25
C MET A 1 39.87 -9.66 -6.28
N LEU A 2 39.60 -8.64 -7.09
CA LEU A 2 38.41 -7.78 -7.08
C LEU A 2 37.10 -8.51 -7.39
N LEU A 3 36.14 -8.45 -6.46
CA LEU A 3 34.74 -8.74 -6.74
C LEU A 3 34.17 -7.54 -7.52
N SER A 4 33.94 -7.79 -8.80
CA SER A 4 33.30 -6.90 -9.77
C SER A 4 32.00 -6.31 -9.22
N GLN A 5 32.03 -5.02 -8.88
CA GLN A 5 30.87 -4.13 -8.82
C GLN A 5 30.20 -4.12 -10.21
N ARG A 6 29.24 -5.02 -10.44
CA ARG A 6 28.27 -4.84 -11.52
C ARG A 6 27.21 -3.88 -11.01
N SER A 7 27.50 -2.59 -11.21
CA SER A 7 26.48 -1.55 -11.34
C SER A 7 25.50 -1.98 -12.41
N LEU A 8 24.33 -2.49 -12.00
CA LEU A 8 23.14 -2.60 -12.82
C LEU A 8 22.35 -1.29 -12.65
N ALA A 9 22.94 -0.18 -13.09
CA ALA A 9 22.18 0.99 -13.47
C ALA A 9 21.62 0.72 -14.87
N CYS A 10 20.56 -0.09 -14.95
CA CYS A 10 19.62 0.04 -16.05
C CYS A 10 18.74 1.22 -15.65
N GLU A 11 19.03 2.41 -16.18
CA GLU A 11 18.21 3.60 -16.02
C GLU A 11 16.84 3.37 -16.69
N VAL A 12 15.96 2.62 -16.02
CA VAL A 12 14.53 2.70 -16.31
C VAL A 12 14.10 4.06 -15.75
N ARG A 13 14.01 5.08 -16.62
CA ARG A 13 13.35 6.34 -16.26
C ARG A 13 11.99 5.98 -15.67
N GLY A 14 11.78 6.32 -14.40
CA GLY A 14 10.52 6.02 -13.71
C GLY A 14 9.34 6.51 -14.54
N VAL A 15 8.34 5.65 -14.74
CA VAL A 15 7.18 5.97 -15.57
C VAL A 15 6.28 6.92 -14.79
N GLY A 16 6.49 8.23 -14.98
CA GLY A 16 5.77 9.30 -14.27
C GLY A 16 4.24 9.11 -14.27
N GLY A 17 3.69 8.63 -15.40
CA GLY A 17 2.27 8.34 -15.53
C GLY A 17 1.77 7.20 -14.63
N LEU A 18 2.53 6.11 -14.46
CA LEU A 18 2.14 5.03 -13.54
C LEU A 18 2.08 5.53 -12.08
N THR A 19 2.97 6.46 -11.72
CA THR A 19 2.99 7.07 -10.38
C THR A 19 1.70 7.82 -10.08
N ALA A 20 1.19 8.61 -11.05
CA ALA A 20 -0.06 9.36 -10.90
C ALA A 20 -1.24 8.41 -10.63
N VAL A 21 -1.35 7.33 -11.41
CA VAL A 21 -2.43 6.34 -11.25
C VAL A 21 -2.32 5.59 -9.92
N LEU A 22 -1.12 5.21 -9.49
CA LEU A 22 -0.92 4.52 -8.22
C LEU A 22 -1.35 5.38 -7.00
N ARG A 23 -1.33 6.71 -7.12
CA ARG A 23 -1.72 7.65 -6.04
C ARG A 23 -3.21 7.80 -5.86
N VAL A 24 -3.96 7.86 -6.97
CA VAL A 24 -5.41 8.16 -6.96
C VAL A 24 -6.22 6.94 -6.53
N ARG A 25 -5.62 5.75 -6.61
CA ARG A 25 -6.29 4.50 -6.24
C ARG A 25 -6.76 4.51 -4.79
N PRO A 26 -8.01 4.07 -4.54
CA PRO A 26 -8.49 3.90 -3.18
C PRO A 26 -7.58 2.89 -2.46
N PRO A 27 -7.28 3.12 -1.17
CA PRO A 27 -6.56 2.12 -0.39
C PRO A 27 -7.34 0.81 -0.45
N LEU A 28 -6.66 -0.29 -0.76
CA LEU A 28 -7.28 -1.61 -0.73
C LEU A 28 -8.02 -1.77 0.61
N PRO A 29 -9.28 -2.24 0.62
CA PRO A 29 -10.03 -2.48 1.84
C PRO A 29 -9.38 -3.66 2.55
N PHE A 30 -8.28 -3.40 3.26
CA PHE A 30 -7.65 -4.41 4.08
C PHE A 30 -8.61 -4.70 5.23
N HIS A 31 -9.14 -5.92 5.26
CA HIS A 31 -9.86 -6.43 6.42
C HIS A 31 -9.01 -6.30 7.68
N PHE A 32 -7.67 -6.30 7.57
CA PHE A 32 -6.76 -5.93 8.64
C PHE A 32 -6.79 -4.46 9.03
N PHE A 33 -6.93 -3.52 8.10
CA PHE A 33 -7.08 -2.11 8.46
C PHE A 33 -8.35 -1.92 9.30
N LYS A 34 -9.44 -2.62 8.99
CA LYS A 34 -10.60 -2.69 9.89
C LYS A 34 -10.26 -3.47 11.15
N ARG A 35 -9.66 -4.64 11.09
CA ARG A 35 -9.36 -5.46 12.27
C ARG A 35 -8.38 -4.78 13.23
N TRP A 36 -7.43 -3.96 12.80
CA TRP A 36 -6.46 -3.26 13.64
C TRP A 36 -6.86 -1.81 13.95
N ALA A 37 -7.57 -1.12 13.04
CA ALA A 37 -8.24 0.13 13.40
C ALA A 37 -9.51 -0.10 14.23
N MET A 38 -10.05 -1.32 14.30
CA MET A 38 -11.21 -1.73 15.13
C MET A 38 -10.85 -2.69 16.25
N HIS A 39 -9.66 -3.32 16.23
CA HIS A 39 -9.10 -3.89 17.45
C HIS A 39 -8.79 -2.69 18.31
N ASP A 40 -9.67 -2.52 19.28
CA ASP A 40 -9.35 -1.92 20.55
C ASP A 40 -7.89 -2.26 20.89
N PHE A 41 -7.12 -1.24 21.21
CA PHE A 41 -5.72 -1.37 21.55
C PHE A 41 -5.60 -2.38 22.71
N HIS A 42 -5.16 -3.60 22.41
CA HIS A 42 -5.18 -4.71 23.36
C HIS A 42 -3.77 -5.16 23.65
N THR A 43 -3.19 -4.57 24.69
CA THR A 43 -1.93 -5.03 25.25
C THR A 43 -2.21 -5.78 26.54
N SER A 44 -2.50 -7.07 26.41
CA SER A 44 -2.12 -8.08 27.40
C SER A 44 -2.39 -9.50 26.90
N LYS A 45 -1.35 -10.29 26.69
CA LYS A 45 -1.46 -11.76 26.76
C LYS A 45 -1.56 -12.15 28.23
N TRP A 46 -2.77 -12.41 28.74
CA TRP A 46 -2.92 -13.20 29.97
C TRP A 46 -2.99 -14.68 29.62
N THR A 47 -1.83 -15.31 29.39
CA THR A 47 -1.72 -16.77 29.51
C THR A 47 -1.49 -17.15 30.96
N ARG A 48 -2.51 -17.03 31.81
CA ARG A 48 -2.68 -17.89 32.99
C ARG A 48 -4.17 -18.09 33.23
N GLN A 49 -4.62 -19.33 33.04
CA GLN A 49 -5.89 -19.83 33.55
C GLN A 49 -6.06 -19.33 34.99
N ASN A 50 -6.98 -18.39 35.20
CA ASN A 50 -7.42 -18.01 36.53
C ASN A 50 -8.86 -18.52 36.69
N PRO A 51 -9.07 -19.66 37.38
CA PRO A 51 -10.38 -20.31 37.45
C PRO A 51 -11.41 -19.58 38.34
N SER A 52 -11.10 -18.39 38.85
CA SER A 52 -11.86 -17.73 39.92
C SER A 52 -12.51 -16.39 39.55
N ALA A 53 -12.42 -15.93 38.30
CA ALA A 53 -13.08 -14.69 37.89
C ALA A 53 -14.60 -14.89 37.70
N GLN A 54 -15.37 -14.68 38.77
CA GLN A 54 -16.83 -14.67 38.75
C GLN A 54 -17.38 -13.57 37.82
N ILE A 55 -17.77 -14.03 36.63
CA ILE A 55 -18.87 -13.62 35.75
C ILE A 55 -19.57 -12.29 36.15
N LYS A 56 -19.20 -11.18 35.52
CA LYS A 56 -20.03 -9.96 35.47
C LYS A 56 -20.63 -9.81 34.09
N ARG A 57 -21.97 -9.88 34.02
CA ARG A 57 -22.76 -9.57 32.83
C ARG A 57 -22.70 -8.06 32.56
N THR A 58 -22.49 -7.66 31.31
CA THR A 58 -22.72 -6.26 30.90
C THR A 58 -24.23 -5.99 30.78
N ARG A 59 -24.64 -4.72 30.87
CA ARG A 59 -26.06 -4.27 30.80
C ARG A 59 -26.83 -4.70 29.55
N LEU A 60 -26.17 -5.29 28.55
CA LEU A 60 -26.76 -5.77 27.30
C LEU A 60 -26.91 -7.31 27.23
N GLY A 61 -26.69 -8.04 28.33
CA GLY A 61 -27.03 -9.46 28.43
C GLY A 61 -26.18 -10.43 27.58
N ARG A 62 -25.04 -9.99 27.03
CA ARG A 62 -24.15 -10.84 26.23
C ARG A 62 -23.22 -11.68 27.12
N SER A 63 -23.13 -12.98 26.82
CA SER A 63 -22.23 -13.94 27.47
C SER A 63 -20.79 -13.73 26.97
N CYS A 64 -19.83 -13.71 27.88
CA CYS A 64 -18.40 -13.47 27.59
C CYS A 64 -17.66 -14.70 27.03
N ILE A 65 -18.37 -15.80 26.75
CA ILE A 65 -17.76 -17.13 26.58
C ILE A 65 -17.66 -17.56 25.10
N ASP A 66 -18.51 -17.03 24.19
CA ASP A 66 -18.73 -17.71 22.90
C ASP A 66 -18.22 -16.99 21.64
N GLN A 67 -17.47 -15.89 21.72
CA GLN A 67 -16.82 -15.27 20.55
C GLN A 67 -15.66 -14.35 20.97
N PRO A 68 -14.59 -14.20 20.18
CA PRO A 68 -13.28 -13.78 20.67
C PRO A 68 -13.28 -12.37 21.28
N THR A 69 -12.98 -12.34 22.58
CA THR A 69 -11.98 -11.47 23.25
C THR A 69 -11.86 -10.02 22.75
N MET A 70 -12.73 -9.12 23.23
CA MET A 70 -12.37 -7.69 23.35
C MET A 70 -11.61 -7.49 24.68
N ASP A 71 -10.28 -7.48 24.63
CA ASP A 71 -9.33 -7.35 25.75
C ASP A 71 -9.11 -5.88 26.19
N MET A 72 -10.14 -5.19 26.70
CA MET A 72 -10.13 -3.75 27.08
C MET A 72 -8.78 -3.14 27.53
N VAL A 73 -8.44 -1.94 27.04
CA VAL A 73 -7.33 -1.11 27.56
C VAL A 73 -7.49 -0.94 29.08
N SER A 74 -6.59 -1.54 29.85
CA SER A 74 -6.60 -1.40 31.30
C SER A 74 -5.97 -0.07 31.68
N VAL A 75 -6.82 0.95 31.89
CA VAL A 75 -6.40 2.30 32.33
C VAL A 75 -5.53 2.23 33.60
N SER A 76 -5.80 1.27 34.50
CA SER A 76 -5.05 1.11 35.75
C SER A 76 -3.60 0.68 35.53
N ARG A 77 -3.23 0.17 34.35
CA ARG A 77 -1.82 -0.12 34.01
C ARG A 77 -0.98 1.15 33.93
N TYR A 78 -1.58 2.30 33.62
CA TYR A 78 -0.89 3.58 33.54
C TYR A 78 -0.96 4.37 34.86
N GLY A 79 -1.33 3.70 35.95
CA GLY A 79 -1.42 4.25 37.30
C GLY A 79 -0.22 5.11 37.67
N GLY A 80 -0.44 6.34 38.12
CA GLY A 80 0.61 7.28 38.52
C GLY A 80 1.10 8.21 37.40
N HIS A 81 0.64 8.02 36.16
CA HIS A 81 0.94 8.87 35.02
C HIS A 81 -0.31 9.57 34.51
N THR A 82 -0.66 10.73 35.08
CA THR A 82 -1.93 11.44 34.82
C THR A 82 -2.24 11.63 33.33
N ARG A 83 -1.23 11.95 32.50
CA ARG A 83 -1.40 12.11 31.05
C ARG A 83 -1.68 10.79 30.34
N ARG A 84 -0.94 9.73 30.67
CA ARG A 84 -1.15 8.39 30.09
C ARG A 84 -2.53 7.84 30.44
N GLU A 85 -2.93 7.97 31.70
CA GLU A 85 -4.26 7.58 32.19
C GLU A 85 -5.38 8.34 31.47
N ALA A 86 -5.23 9.66 31.32
CA ALA A 86 -6.20 10.49 30.61
C ALA A 86 -6.38 10.02 29.16
N LEU A 87 -5.28 9.72 28.46
CA LEU A 87 -5.34 9.26 27.07
C LEU A 87 -5.99 7.88 26.96
N ALA A 88 -5.56 6.94 27.79
CA ALA A 88 -6.14 5.59 27.83
C ALA A 88 -7.64 5.65 28.16
N THR A 89 -8.05 6.55 29.06
CA THR A 89 -9.45 6.77 29.42
C THR A 89 -10.23 7.35 28.24
N ALA A 90 -9.74 8.42 27.63
CA ALA A 90 -10.42 9.05 26.49
C ALA A 90 -10.57 8.08 25.31
N PHE A 91 -9.52 7.32 25.00
CA PHE A 91 -9.56 6.28 23.98
C PHE A 91 -10.62 5.22 24.28
N ARG A 92 -10.64 4.69 25.51
CA ARG A 92 -11.62 3.68 25.94
C ARG A 92 -13.05 4.22 25.92
N VAL A 93 -13.26 5.44 26.42
CA VAL A 93 -14.59 6.07 26.42
C VAL A 93 -15.10 6.21 25.00
N TYR A 94 -14.28 6.78 24.11
CA TYR A 94 -14.68 6.96 22.71
C TYR A 94 -14.96 5.63 22.01
N ARG A 95 -14.17 4.59 22.27
CA ARG A 95 -14.36 3.30 21.62
C ARG A 95 -15.55 2.51 22.13
N SER A 96 -15.72 2.43 23.44
CA SER A 96 -16.59 1.44 24.06
C SER A 96 -17.80 2.02 24.79
N VAL A 97 -17.84 3.34 24.99
CA VAL A 97 -18.87 3.99 25.83
C VAL A 97 -19.65 5.06 25.07
N ASP A 98 -18.97 6.05 24.49
CA ASP A 98 -19.58 7.22 23.88
C ASP A 98 -18.78 7.73 22.68
N GLN A 99 -19.34 7.60 21.47
CA GLN A 99 -18.76 8.10 20.21
C GLN A 99 -19.25 9.52 19.86
N SER A 100 -19.76 10.27 20.84
CA SER A 100 -20.18 11.65 20.62
C SER A 100 -19.03 12.56 20.19
N GLU A 101 -19.39 13.65 19.53
CA GLU A 101 -18.45 14.71 19.16
C GLU A 101 -17.76 15.32 20.38
N ALA A 102 -18.42 15.34 21.55
CA ALA A 102 -17.83 15.81 22.80
C ALA A 102 -16.72 14.86 23.29
N ALA A 103 -16.97 13.55 23.29
CA ALA A 103 -15.95 12.55 23.62
C ALA A 103 -14.78 12.57 22.63
N ARG A 104 -15.06 12.82 21.34
CA ARG A 104 -14.02 13.01 20.31
C ARG A 104 -13.12 14.20 20.63
N ARG A 105 -13.70 15.36 20.95
CA ARG A 105 -12.94 16.58 21.30
C ARG A 105 -12.11 16.40 22.58
N ALA A 106 -12.67 15.76 23.61
CA ALA A 106 -11.92 15.43 24.81
C ALA A 106 -10.68 14.57 24.50
N GLY A 107 -10.82 13.58 23.61
CA GLY A 107 -9.66 12.79 23.13
C GLY A 107 -8.63 13.63 22.38
N GLN A 108 -9.06 14.58 21.55
CA GLN A 108 -8.17 15.50 20.84
C GLN A 108 -7.39 16.41 21.79
N GLU A 109 -8.06 16.97 22.79
CA GLU A 109 -7.44 17.83 23.81
C GLU A 109 -6.36 17.08 24.58
N VAL A 110 -6.66 15.86 25.03
CA VAL A 110 -5.68 15.03 25.74
C VAL A 110 -4.45 14.74 24.86
N LEU A 111 -4.65 14.36 23.59
CA LEU A 111 -3.54 14.10 22.67
C LEU A 111 -2.61 15.29 22.45
N GLN A 112 -3.14 16.51 22.45
CA GLN A 112 -2.36 17.73 22.27
C GLN A 112 -1.48 18.06 23.49
N THR A 113 -1.79 17.51 24.67
CA THR A 113 -0.99 17.71 25.88
C THR A 113 0.17 16.73 26.04
N MET A 114 0.24 15.68 25.22
CA MET A 114 1.28 14.66 25.30
C MET A 114 2.65 15.23 24.90
N GLN A 115 3.68 14.86 25.65
CA GLN A 115 5.09 15.22 25.44
C GLN A 115 5.92 13.95 25.30
N PHE A 116 7.09 14.03 24.66
CA PHE A 116 7.91 12.84 24.43
C PHE A 116 8.38 12.16 25.75
N THR A 117 8.58 12.95 26.80
CA THR A 117 8.88 12.44 28.15
C THR A 117 7.78 11.54 28.70
N ASP A 118 6.55 11.66 28.20
CA ASP A 118 5.44 10.79 28.57
C ASP A 118 5.58 9.37 27.98
N PHE A 119 6.64 9.04 27.22
CA PHE A 119 6.95 7.67 26.75
C PHE A 119 8.17 7.06 27.43
N ALA A 120 8.83 7.76 28.35
CA ALA A 120 9.96 7.22 29.09
C ALA A 120 9.49 6.13 30.08
N ALA A 121 10.16 4.97 30.10
CA ALA A 121 9.95 3.98 31.16
C ALA A 121 10.48 4.54 32.49
N GLY A 122 9.65 4.50 33.54
CA GLY A 122 10.12 4.77 34.90
C GLY A 122 11.11 3.71 35.40
N GLU A 123 11.81 3.96 36.50
CA GLU A 123 12.79 3.01 37.07
C GLU A 123 12.16 1.64 37.44
N GLU A 124 10.86 1.61 37.74
CA GLU A 124 10.08 0.40 38.07
C GLU A 124 9.19 -0.08 36.92
N GLU A 125 9.16 0.62 35.78
CA GLU A 125 8.25 0.33 34.67
C GLU A 125 8.89 -0.64 33.67
N GLU A 126 8.14 -1.67 33.27
CA GLU A 126 8.57 -2.54 32.18
C GLU A 126 8.62 -1.73 30.86
N GLN A 127 9.74 -1.82 30.14
CA GLN A 127 9.91 -1.21 28.81
C GLN A 127 8.74 -1.57 27.85
N GLU A 128 8.14 -2.76 28.04
CA GLU A 128 6.94 -3.21 27.36
C GLU A 128 5.76 -2.24 27.49
N LEU A 129 5.51 -1.73 28.69
CA LEU A 129 4.37 -0.85 28.97
C LEU A 129 4.55 0.53 28.30
N ALA A 130 5.78 1.04 28.24
CA ALA A 130 6.09 2.26 27.51
C ALA A 130 5.86 2.09 26.00
N VAL A 131 6.26 0.94 25.43
CA VAL A 131 6.04 0.61 24.01
C VAL A 131 4.55 0.45 23.72
N ASP A 132 3.80 -0.22 24.60
CA ASP A 132 2.34 -0.32 24.53
C ASP A 132 1.70 1.07 24.47
N PHE A 133 2.11 1.98 25.36
CA PHE A 133 1.58 3.34 25.40
C PHE A 133 1.91 4.14 24.14
N ALA A 134 3.13 4.01 23.60
CA ALA A 134 3.51 4.64 22.35
C ALA A 134 2.64 4.18 21.17
N CYS A 135 2.37 2.87 21.11
CA CYS A 135 1.51 2.34 20.08
C CYS A 135 0.05 2.79 20.27
N LEU A 136 -0.44 2.90 21.51
CA LEU A 136 -1.75 3.48 21.83
C LEU A 136 -1.84 4.93 21.36
N TYR A 137 -0.84 5.76 21.67
CA TYR A 137 -0.78 7.16 21.26
C TYR A 137 -0.87 7.31 19.74
N LEU A 138 -0.05 6.57 18.99
CA LEU A 138 -0.05 6.60 17.53
C LEU A 138 -1.40 6.20 16.96
N ASN A 139 -2.10 5.21 17.54
CA ASN A 139 -3.41 4.80 17.03
C ASN A 139 -4.55 5.71 17.51
N ALA A 140 -4.43 6.31 18.69
CA ALA A 140 -5.36 7.32 19.19
C ALA A 140 -5.32 8.58 18.32
N CYS A 141 -4.14 9.03 17.91
CA CYS A 141 -3.99 10.13 16.96
C CYS A 141 -4.73 9.86 15.64
N VAL A 142 -4.66 8.65 15.10
CA VAL A 142 -5.47 8.25 13.93
C VAL A 142 -6.97 8.31 14.24
N LEU A 143 -7.40 7.71 15.35
CA LEU A 143 -8.81 7.62 15.74
C LEU A 143 -9.48 8.98 15.93
N PHE A 144 -8.79 9.89 16.62
CA PHE A 144 -9.30 11.22 16.93
C PHE A 144 -9.00 12.25 15.83
N GLY A 145 -8.27 11.86 14.78
CA GLY A 145 -7.91 12.75 13.67
C GLY A 145 -6.91 13.83 14.05
N VAL A 146 -6.01 13.54 14.99
CA VAL A 146 -4.93 14.44 15.42
C VAL A 146 -3.63 13.95 14.80
N VAL A 147 -2.95 14.82 14.07
CA VAL A 147 -1.63 14.51 13.50
C VAL A 147 -0.56 14.82 14.56
N PRO A 148 0.31 13.87 14.95
CA PRO A 148 1.39 14.17 15.88
C PRO A 148 2.36 15.20 15.28
N THR A 149 3.00 16.00 16.14
CA THR A 149 3.98 17.01 15.67
C THR A 149 5.21 16.34 15.06
N LEU A 150 5.94 17.09 14.23
CA LEU A 150 7.17 16.61 13.59
C LEU A 150 8.20 16.08 14.62
N ALA A 151 8.44 16.85 15.67
CA ALA A 151 9.36 16.47 16.74
C ALA A 151 8.91 15.18 17.41
N MET A 152 7.62 15.10 17.77
CA MET A 152 7.04 13.91 18.40
C MET A 152 7.20 12.65 17.54
N VAL A 153 6.85 12.72 16.24
CA VAL A 153 6.99 11.54 15.34
C VAL A 153 8.45 11.13 15.22
N SER A 154 9.36 12.09 15.05
CA SER A 154 10.78 11.80 14.85
C SER A 154 11.40 11.14 16.09
N GLU A 155 11.17 11.71 17.27
CA GLU A 155 11.68 11.19 18.55
C GLU A 155 11.08 9.82 18.86
N LEU A 156 9.76 9.67 18.70
CA LEU A 156 9.06 8.43 19.00
C LEU A 156 9.50 7.27 18.10
N LEU A 157 9.56 7.49 16.77
CA LEU A 157 9.99 6.44 15.85
C LEU A 157 11.49 6.11 16.02
N SER A 158 12.33 7.09 16.36
CA SER A 158 13.74 6.84 16.68
C SER A 158 13.90 5.94 17.90
N TRP A 159 13.12 6.18 18.96
CA TRP A 159 13.15 5.36 20.16
C TRP A 159 12.53 3.97 19.96
N LEU A 160 11.44 3.88 19.19
CA LEU A 160 10.79 2.60 18.86
C LEU A 160 11.68 1.68 18.02
N ALA A 161 12.61 2.23 17.23
CA ALA A 161 13.53 1.45 16.39
C ALA A 161 14.23 0.32 17.16
N THR A 162 14.70 0.61 18.38
CA THR A 162 15.38 -0.36 19.25
C THR A 162 14.46 -1.01 20.28
N SER A 163 13.29 -0.43 20.53
CA SER A 163 12.38 -0.85 21.61
C SER A 163 11.28 -1.83 21.18
N LEU A 164 10.97 -1.96 19.89
CA LEU A 164 9.92 -2.87 19.41
C LEU A 164 10.41 -4.32 19.39
N TYR A 165 9.93 -5.20 20.28
CA TYR A 165 10.37 -6.60 20.36
C TYR A 165 9.34 -7.63 19.87
N SER A 166 8.07 -7.23 19.66
CA SER A 166 7.01 -8.13 19.19
C SER A 166 6.47 -7.74 17.82
N SER A 167 6.00 -8.73 17.05
CA SER A 167 5.32 -8.51 15.77
C SER A 167 4.10 -7.60 15.92
N PHE A 168 3.38 -7.75 17.03
CA PHE A 168 2.20 -6.95 17.37
C PHE A 168 2.52 -5.46 17.46
N HIS A 169 3.58 -5.07 18.15
CA HIS A 169 3.94 -3.66 18.29
C HIS A 169 4.36 -3.04 16.96
N TRP A 170 5.14 -3.77 16.16
CA TRP A 170 5.45 -3.35 14.79
C TRP A 170 4.20 -3.11 13.98
N GLU A 171 3.26 -4.05 14.00
CA GLU A 171 2.01 -3.97 13.26
C GLU A 171 1.15 -2.77 13.70
N CYS A 172 1.08 -2.48 14.99
CA CYS A 172 0.41 -1.29 15.54
C CYS A 172 1.01 0.03 15.02
N VAL A 173 2.35 0.12 14.98
CA VAL A 173 3.05 1.30 14.45
C VAL A 173 2.81 1.43 12.95
N LEU A 174 2.93 0.33 12.19
CA LEU A 174 2.71 0.29 10.74
C LEU A 174 1.27 0.70 10.37
N CYS A 175 0.27 0.30 11.17
CA CYS A 175 -1.12 0.71 10.95
C CYS A 175 -1.28 2.24 11.02
N ALA A 176 -0.67 2.87 12.02
CA ALA A 176 -0.72 4.32 12.16
C ALA A 176 0.09 5.03 11.05
N LEU A 177 1.30 4.52 10.75
CA LEU A 177 2.14 5.04 9.67
C LEU A 177 1.47 4.98 8.31
N ALA A 178 0.71 3.92 8.02
CA ALA A 178 -0.06 3.86 6.80
C ALA A 178 -0.93 5.12 6.67
N VAL A 179 -1.64 5.53 7.72
CA VAL A 179 -2.50 6.73 7.70
C VAL A 179 -1.68 8.02 7.59
N TYR A 180 -0.60 8.14 8.36
CA TYR A 180 0.22 9.36 8.38
C TYR A 180 0.97 9.62 7.08
N LEU A 181 1.30 8.56 6.33
CA LEU A 181 1.96 8.66 5.04
C LEU A 181 0.99 8.88 3.87
N ARG A 182 -0.31 9.12 4.13
CA ARG A 182 -1.24 9.54 3.08
C ARG A 182 -0.77 10.87 2.49
N SER A 183 -0.80 10.97 1.16
CA SER A 183 -0.24 12.08 0.40
C SER A 183 -0.82 13.46 0.74
N SER A 184 -2.04 13.50 1.28
CA SER A 184 -2.73 14.71 1.73
C SER A 184 -2.22 15.28 3.07
N GLN A 185 -1.36 14.55 3.79
CA GLN A 185 -0.84 14.98 5.09
C GLN A 185 0.35 15.92 4.94
N LYS A 186 0.30 17.09 5.58
CA LYS A 186 1.39 18.09 5.56
C LYS A 186 2.70 17.56 6.13
N THR A 187 2.63 16.57 7.03
CA THR A 187 3.78 15.98 7.70
C THR A 187 4.33 14.73 7.01
N ALA A 188 3.74 14.30 5.88
CA ALA A 188 4.03 13.01 5.26
C ALA A 188 5.52 12.81 4.94
N THR A 189 6.20 13.82 4.35
CA THR A 189 7.63 13.74 4.01
C THR A 189 8.49 13.49 5.23
N ALA A 190 8.26 14.25 6.29
CA ALA A 190 8.95 14.07 7.54
C ALA A 190 8.67 12.70 8.18
N THR A 191 7.40 12.25 8.16
CA THR A 191 7.04 10.93 8.66
C THR A 191 7.72 9.82 7.86
N ALA A 192 7.88 9.98 6.55
CA ALA A 192 8.59 9.02 5.70
C ALA A 192 10.09 8.94 6.07
N LEU A 193 10.73 10.09 6.31
CA LEU A 193 12.12 10.16 6.76
C LEU A 193 12.30 9.57 8.17
N ALA A 194 11.38 9.84 9.09
CA ALA A 194 11.40 9.28 10.44
C ALA A 194 11.19 7.75 10.41
N PHE A 195 10.28 7.25 9.57
CA PHE A 195 10.10 5.83 9.33
C PHE A 195 11.35 5.17 8.74
N LEU A 196 12.01 5.82 7.79
CA LEU A 196 13.30 5.36 7.25
C LEU A 196 14.38 5.26 8.34
N SER A 197 14.51 6.29 9.18
CA SER A 197 15.44 6.29 10.31
C SER A 197 15.12 5.17 11.30
N MET A 198 13.84 4.91 11.56
CA MET A 198 13.40 3.80 12.40
C MET A 198 13.79 2.45 11.80
N LEU A 199 13.62 2.25 10.50
CA LEU A 199 14.09 1.04 9.81
C LEU A 199 15.61 0.88 9.89
N ARG A 200 16.39 1.97 9.82
CA ARG A 200 17.86 1.94 9.99
C ARG A 200 18.29 1.60 11.41
N GLY A 201 17.57 2.11 12.40
CA GLY A 201 17.87 1.91 13.81
C GLY A 201 17.43 0.54 14.35
N ALA A 202 16.56 -0.17 13.62
CA ALA A 202 16.17 -1.52 13.97
C ALA A 202 17.34 -2.49 13.82
N GLU A 203 17.40 -3.49 14.71
CA GLU A 203 18.41 -4.54 14.67
C GLU A 203 18.40 -5.27 13.31
N ALA A 204 19.58 -5.59 12.79
CA ALA A 204 19.72 -6.23 11.48
C ALA A 204 18.93 -7.55 11.41
N GLY A 205 18.14 -7.74 10.35
CA GLY A 205 17.30 -8.93 10.15
C GLY A 205 15.99 -8.94 10.94
N LYS A 206 15.77 -7.98 11.84
CA LYS A 206 14.54 -7.88 12.65
C LYS A 206 13.32 -7.50 11.82
N VAL A 207 13.48 -6.60 10.86
CA VAL A 207 12.44 -6.25 9.89
C VAL A 207 12.93 -6.67 8.51
N PRO A 208 12.16 -7.45 7.75
CA PRO A 208 10.80 -7.95 8.04
C PRO A 208 10.74 -9.22 8.91
N GLY A 209 11.88 -9.81 9.31
CA GLY A 209 11.95 -11.17 9.89
C GLY A 209 11.11 -11.44 11.14
N SER A 210 10.78 -10.40 11.93
CA SER A 210 9.94 -10.51 13.14
C SER A 210 8.44 -10.30 12.90
N LEU A 211 8.02 -9.98 11.67
CA LEU A 211 6.63 -9.69 11.34
C LEU A 211 5.81 -10.96 11.08
N SER A 212 4.52 -10.90 11.41
CA SER A 212 3.56 -11.88 10.86
C SER A 212 3.40 -11.69 9.35
N ARG A 213 2.72 -12.64 8.69
CA ARG A 213 2.33 -12.48 7.27
C ARG A 213 1.55 -11.17 7.05
N ASP A 214 0.60 -10.88 7.93
CA ASP A 214 -0.22 -9.66 7.85
C ASP A 214 0.63 -8.41 8.09
N GLY A 215 1.59 -8.48 9.02
CA GLY A 215 2.58 -7.43 9.24
C GLY A 215 3.46 -7.16 8.03
N GLY A 216 3.88 -8.21 7.30
CA GLY A 216 4.59 -8.07 6.04
C GLY A 216 3.76 -7.34 4.98
N ILE A 217 2.47 -7.65 4.88
CA ILE A 217 1.56 -6.98 3.95
C ILE A 217 1.35 -5.50 4.34
N LEU A 218 1.18 -5.20 5.64
CA LEU A 218 1.13 -3.83 6.15
C LEU A 218 2.42 -3.06 5.85
N LEU A 219 3.58 -3.70 6.04
CA LEU A 219 4.87 -3.09 5.72
C LEU A 219 4.97 -2.73 4.24
N LEU A 220 4.52 -3.60 3.32
CA LEU A 220 4.48 -3.28 1.88
C LEU A 220 3.62 -2.05 1.58
N ILE A 221 2.49 -1.88 2.27
CA ILE A 221 1.61 -0.70 2.12
C ILE A 221 2.31 0.56 2.63
N VAL A 222 2.94 0.50 3.81
CA VAL A 222 3.68 1.62 4.40
C VAL A 222 4.85 2.02 3.51
N VAL A 223 5.61 1.05 3.01
CA VAL A 223 6.73 1.28 2.08
C VAL A 223 6.26 1.89 0.77
N ALA A 224 5.15 1.43 0.19
CA ALA A 224 4.56 2.03 -1.01
C ALA A 224 4.20 3.52 -0.79
N ARG A 225 3.59 3.85 0.35
CA ARG A 225 3.26 5.25 0.69
C ARG A 225 4.49 6.09 0.96
N ALA A 226 5.49 5.55 1.66
CA ALA A 226 6.76 6.23 1.88
C ALA A 226 7.49 6.51 0.56
N MET A 227 7.53 5.54 -0.36
CA MET A 227 8.12 5.73 -1.69
C MET A 227 7.42 6.84 -2.46
N ASP A 228 6.08 6.87 -2.50
CA ASP A 228 5.32 7.96 -3.15
C ASP A 228 5.73 9.34 -2.62
N VAL A 229 5.72 9.46 -1.30
CA VAL A 229 6.04 10.71 -0.59
C VAL A 229 7.47 11.16 -0.90
N LEU A 230 8.43 10.24 -0.86
CA LEU A 230 9.85 10.54 -1.08
C LEU A 230 10.15 10.85 -2.55
N LEU A 231 9.52 10.14 -3.50
CA LEU A 231 9.62 10.45 -4.93
C LEU A 231 9.09 11.86 -5.22
N ARG A 232 7.97 12.28 -4.60
CA ARG A 232 7.45 13.65 -4.73
C ARG A 232 8.38 14.69 -4.12
N ALA A 233 9.05 14.35 -3.02
CA ALA A 233 9.98 15.23 -2.35
C ALA A 233 11.36 15.31 -3.03
N ASN A 234 11.58 14.58 -4.14
CA ASN A 234 12.90 14.41 -4.75
C ASN A 234 13.97 14.00 -3.71
N ALA A 235 13.60 13.02 -2.88
CA ALA A 235 14.46 12.43 -1.87
C ALA A 235 15.76 11.85 -2.45
N ARG A 236 16.74 11.60 -1.59
CA ARG A 236 18.04 11.05 -2.02
C ARG A 236 17.87 9.63 -2.53
N ALA A 237 18.66 9.25 -3.53
CA ALA A 237 18.63 7.88 -4.09
C ALA A 237 18.86 6.80 -3.02
N GLU A 238 19.70 7.07 -2.02
CA GLU A 238 19.99 6.18 -0.89
C GLU A 238 18.74 5.88 -0.04
N GLU A 239 17.86 6.87 0.14
CA GLU A 239 16.62 6.75 0.91
C GLU A 239 15.63 5.83 0.20
N LEU A 240 15.50 6.02 -1.12
CA LEU A 240 14.68 5.15 -1.97
C LEU A 240 15.25 3.73 -2.04
N GLN A 241 16.58 3.60 -2.21
CA GLN A 241 17.25 2.29 -2.28
C GLN A 241 17.00 1.46 -1.03
N GLN A 242 17.02 2.08 0.16
CA GLN A 242 16.74 1.36 1.39
C GLN A 242 15.29 0.88 1.47
N LEU A 243 14.30 1.70 1.09
CA LEU A 243 12.90 1.26 1.03
C LEU A 243 12.74 0.09 0.05
N LEU A 244 13.38 0.16 -1.11
CA LEU A 244 13.36 -0.90 -2.10
C LEU A 244 14.01 -2.19 -1.60
N GLN A 245 15.04 -2.10 -0.77
CA GLN A 245 15.65 -3.27 -0.14
C GLN A 245 14.71 -3.92 0.88
N VAL A 246 14.13 -3.14 1.79
CA VAL A 246 13.15 -3.63 2.77
C VAL A 246 11.92 -4.22 2.06
N GLN A 247 11.46 -3.59 0.98
CA GLN A 247 10.38 -4.11 0.15
C GLN A 247 10.72 -5.49 -0.43
N LEU A 248 11.93 -5.64 -1.00
CA LEU A 248 12.38 -6.90 -1.60
C LEU A 248 12.42 -8.02 -0.56
N GLU A 249 13.04 -7.77 0.60
CA GLU A 249 13.11 -8.73 1.71
C GLU A 249 11.72 -9.12 2.22
N THR A 250 10.79 -8.16 2.25
CA THR A 250 9.41 -8.41 2.67
C THR A 250 8.67 -9.29 1.66
N ILE A 251 8.83 -9.02 0.35
CA ILE A 251 8.27 -9.86 -0.70
C ILE A 251 8.87 -11.27 -0.64
N GLU A 252 10.18 -11.39 -0.42
CA GLU A 252 10.87 -12.67 -0.26
C GLU A 252 10.31 -13.48 0.90
N MET A 253 10.13 -12.86 2.06
CA MET A 253 9.51 -13.49 3.24
C MET A 253 8.08 -13.97 2.92
N LEU A 254 7.24 -13.12 2.34
CA LEU A 254 5.85 -13.49 2.01
C LEU A 254 5.76 -14.58 0.95
N CYS A 255 6.73 -14.64 0.02
CA CYS A 255 6.78 -15.64 -1.03
C CYS A 255 7.60 -16.89 -0.66
N SER A 256 8.21 -16.92 0.53
CA SER A 256 8.99 -18.06 1.06
C SER A 256 8.09 -19.17 1.59
N THR A 257 7.29 -19.75 0.70
CA THR A 257 6.62 -21.02 0.95
C THR A 257 6.98 -21.95 -0.19
N THR A 258 7.98 -22.80 0.04
CA THR A 258 8.21 -23.98 -0.79
C THR A 258 6.95 -24.82 -0.74
N PRO A 259 6.29 -25.12 -1.87
CA PRO A 259 5.17 -26.03 -1.86
C PRO A 259 5.69 -27.40 -1.42
N THR A 260 5.45 -27.77 -0.16
CA THR A 260 5.57 -29.17 0.24
C THR A 260 4.38 -29.91 -0.36
N PRO A 261 4.56 -31.13 -0.90
CA PRO A 261 3.52 -31.85 -1.62
C PRO A 261 2.28 -32.19 -0.77
N THR A 262 2.35 -31.98 0.55
CA THR A 262 1.28 -32.26 1.53
C THR A 262 0.67 -31.01 2.16
N ALA A 263 1.25 -29.82 1.97
CA ALA A 263 0.63 -28.58 2.41
C ALA A 263 -0.08 -27.94 1.23
N THR A 264 -1.40 -27.76 1.34
CA THR A 264 -2.12 -26.81 0.50
C THR A 264 -1.39 -25.48 0.60
N ALA A 265 -0.64 -25.10 -0.45
CA ALA A 265 0.13 -23.87 -0.46
C ALA A 265 -0.84 -22.73 -0.10
N ALA A 266 -0.62 -22.07 1.04
CA ALA A 266 -1.50 -21.01 1.51
C ALA A 266 -1.62 -19.96 0.40
N SER A 267 -2.77 -19.95 -0.27
CA SER A 267 -3.05 -19.04 -1.38
C SER A 267 -3.06 -17.62 -0.83
N PHE A 268 -2.60 -16.66 -1.64
CA PHE A 268 -2.76 -15.26 -1.30
C PHE A 268 -4.25 -14.91 -1.35
N SER A 269 -4.74 -14.15 -0.38
CA SER A 269 -6.06 -13.52 -0.52
C SER A 269 -6.02 -12.53 -1.69
N ARG A 270 -7.20 -12.13 -2.18
CA ARG A 270 -7.33 -11.09 -3.20
C ARG A 270 -6.56 -9.82 -2.83
N GLU A 271 -6.69 -9.37 -1.59
CA GLU A 271 -6.06 -8.16 -1.08
C GLU A 271 -4.54 -8.30 -0.98
N GLU A 272 -4.04 -9.44 -0.52
CA GLU A 272 -2.60 -9.70 -0.46
C GLU A 272 -1.98 -9.75 -1.87
N MET A 273 -2.66 -10.43 -2.80
CA MET A 273 -2.25 -10.49 -4.20
C MET A 273 -2.20 -9.09 -4.82
N LEU A 274 -3.23 -8.27 -4.58
CA LEU A 274 -3.24 -6.90 -5.09
C LEU A 274 -2.12 -6.09 -4.44
N THR A 275 -1.94 -6.11 -3.12
CA THR A 275 -0.83 -5.39 -2.46
C THR A 275 0.53 -5.77 -3.04
N LEU A 276 0.74 -7.06 -3.31
CA LEU A 276 1.95 -7.54 -3.96
C LEU A 276 2.09 -6.98 -5.39
N ALA A 277 1.00 -6.91 -6.16
CA ALA A 277 1.00 -6.26 -7.47
C ALA A 277 1.34 -4.75 -7.39
N ASP A 278 0.84 -4.00 -6.40
CA ASP A 278 1.25 -2.59 -6.20
C ASP A 278 2.72 -2.50 -5.83
N ALA A 279 3.22 -3.39 -4.97
CA ALA A 279 4.63 -3.39 -4.57
C ALA A 279 5.54 -3.56 -5.80
N VAL A 280 5.17 -4.45 -6.73
CA VAL A 280 5.86 -4.62 -8.03
C VAL A 280 5.81 -3.34 -8.85
N CYS A 281 4.62 -2.73 -9.01
CA CYS A 281 4.46 -1.50 -9.79
C CYS A 281 5.26 -0.32 -9.20
N TRP A 282 5.22 -0.12 -7.88
CA TRP A 282 6.01 0.92 -7.21
C TRP A 282 7.51 0.68 -7.33
N ARG A 283 7.96 -0.58 -7.28
CA ARG A 283 9.36 -0.94 -7.50
C ARG A 283 9.83 -0.54 -8.90
N HIS A 284 9.01 -0.82 -9.90
CA HIS A 284 9.27 -0.45 -11.29
C HIS A 284 9.30 1.07 -11.48
N VAL A 285 8.35 1.81 -10.88
CA VAL A 285 8.34 3.29 -10.87
C VAL A 285 9.63 3.85 -10.28
N ALA A 286 10.16 3.24 -9.23
CA ALA A 286 11.43 3.63 -8.62
C ALA A 286 12.68 3.18 -9.41
N GLY A 287 12.50 2.63 -10.62
CA GLY A 287 13.59 2.19 -11.51
C GLY A 287 14.29 0.90 -11.06
N ALA A 288 13.67 0.10 -10.19
CA ALA A 288 14.28 -1.10 -9.64
C ALA A 288 13.67 -2.40 -10.23
N SER A 289 14.54 -3.35 -10.56
CA SER A 289 14.12 -4.69 -11.00
C SER A 289 13.86 -5.63 -9.82
N LEU A 290 12.96 -6.60 -10.00
CA LEU A 290 12.63 -7.63 -9.00
C LEU A 290 13.37 -8.94 -9.31
N VAL A 291 14.51 -9.15 -8.65
CA VAL A 291 15.38 -10.32 -8.88
C VAL A 291 14.70 -11.65 -8.59
N ILE A 292 13.70 -11.66 -7.70
CA ILE A 292 12.91 -12.84 -7.33
C ILE A 292 11.62 -13.02 -8.12
N ALA A 293 11.49 -12.41 -9.30
CA ALA A 293 10.26 -12.44 -10.10
C ALA A 293 9.69 -13.84 -10.32
N ALA A 294 10.54 -14.87 -10.48
CA ALA A 294 10.11 -16.27 -10.63
C ALA A 294 9.32 -16.81 -9.42
N LYS A 295 9.61 -16.34 -8.20
CA LYS A 295 8.89 -16.75 -6.98
C LYS A 295 7.56 -16.00 -6.83
N VAL A 296 7.51 -14.76 -7.31
CA VAL A 296 6.36 -13.86 -7.16
C VAL A 296 5.29 -14.14 -8.20
N LEU A 297 5.71 -14.43 -9.44
CA LEU A 297 4.80 -14.59 -10.58
C LEU A 297 3.69 -15.63 -10.33
N PRO A 298 3.94 -16.83 -9.78
CA PRO A 298 2.87 -17.78 -9.48
C PRO A 298 1.85 -17.27 -8.46
N LYS A 299 2.22 -16.33 -7.58
CA LYS A 299 1.34 -15.76 -6.55
C LYS A 299 0.38 -14.70 -7.10
N LEU A 300 0.68 -14.15 -8.28
CA LEU A 300 -0.14 -13.15 -8.97
C LEU A 300 -0.98 -13.72 -10.13
N GLN A 301 -0.85 -15.03 -10.42
CA GLN A 301 -1.57 -15.64 -11.53
C GLN A 301 -3.02 -15.97 -11.17
N VAL A 302 -3.96 -15.39 -11.91
CA VAL A 302 -5.37 -15.80 -11.91
C VAL A 302 -5.66 -16.51 -13.23
N LYS A 303 -5.82 -17.83 -13.17
CA LYS A 303 -5.94 -18.69 -14.37
C LYS A 303 -7.37 -18.97 -14.79
N THR A 304 -8.34 -18.75 -13.91
CA THR A 304 -9.75 -19.09 -14.15
C THR A 304 -10.53 -17.83 -14.48
N HIS A 305 -11.46 -17.97 -15.43
CA HIS A 305 -12.40 -16.89 -15.76
C HIS A 305 -13.21 -16.45 -14.54
N ALA A 306 -13.72 -17.40 -13.75
CA ALA A 306 -14.45 -17.10 -12.52
C ALA A 306 -13.63 -16.28 -11.51
N GLY A 307 -12.33 -16.55 -11.37
CA GLY A 307 -11.47 -15.75 -10.49
C GLY A 307 -11.24 -14.33 -11.00
N LEU A 308 -11.25 -14.12 -12.32
CA LEU A 308 -11.16 -12.78 -12.92
C LEU A 308 -12.48 -12.00 -12.79
N GLU A 309 -13.64 -12.66 -12.87
CA GLU A 309 -14.95 -12.04 -12.62
C GLU A 309 -15.10 -11.47 -11.20
N GLU A 310 -14.38 -12.04 -10.22
CA GLU A 310 -14.39 -11.51 -8.86
C GLU A 310 -13.63 -10.19 -8.72
N LEU A 311 -12.76 -9.88 -9.69
CA LEU A 311 -11.95 -8.67 -9.74
C LEU A 311 -12.66 -7.59 -10.56
N SER A 312 -12.50 -6.33 -10.14
CA SER A 312 -12.93 -5.21 -10.97
C SER A 312 -11.91 -4.96 -12.09
N VAL A 313 -12.34 -4.31 -13.18
CA VAL A 313 -11.46 -3.94 -14.30
C VAL A 313 -10.18 -3.23 -13.85
N PRO A 314 -10.21 -2.24 -12.93
CA PRO A 314 -8.99 -1.63 -12.42
C PRO A 314 -8.04 -2.58 -11.69
N GLN A 315 -8.57 -3.59 -11.01
CA GLN A 315 -7.75 -4.60 -10.34
C GLN A 315 -7.11 -5.54 -11.35
N CYS A 316 -7.84 -5.92 -12.40
CA CYS A 316 -7.29 -6.70 -13.52
C CYS A 316 -6.22 -5.90 -14.28
N ALA A 317 -6.43 -4.63 -14.59
CA ALA A 317 -5.44 -3.77 -15.26
C ALA A 317 -4.15 -3.63 -14.44
N ARG A 318 -4.28 -3.47 -13.11
CA ARG A 318 -3.14 -3.46 -12.17
C ARG A 318 -2.40 -4.79 -12.15
N LEU A 319 -3.13 -5.90 -12.07
CA LEU A 319 -2.54 -7.24 -12.05
C LEU A 319 -1.79 -7.52 -13.35
N PHE A 320 -2.39 -7.14 -14.49
CA PHE A 320 -1.78 -7.24 -15.81
C PHE A 320 -0.47 -6.43 -15.87
N CYS A 321 -0.48 -5.17 -15.44
CA CYS A 321 0.71 -4.33 -15.36
C CYS A 321 1.84 -5.00 -14.56
N ALA A 322 1.53 -5.51 -13.36
CA ALA A 322 2.50 -6.19 -12.52
C ALA A 322 3.04 -7.48 -13.15
N LEU A 323 2.19 -8.30 -13.75
CA LEU A 323 2.60 -9.53 -14.45
C LEU A 323 3.52 -9.22 -15.63
N CYS A 324 3.21 -8.20 -16.43
CA CYS A 324 4.07 -7.76 -17.53
C CYS A 324 5.47 -7.35 -17.03
N ILE A 325 5.54 -6.52 -15.98
CA ILE A 325 6.80 -6.09 -15.33
C ILE A 325 7.61 -7.30 -14.85
N LEU A 326 6.96 -8.26 -14.17
CA LEU A 326 7.64 -9.46 -13.65
C LEU A 326 8.17 -10.38 -14.75
N LEU A 327 7.44 -10.50 -15.86
CA LEU A 327 7.86 -11.30 -17.01
C LEU A 327 9.02 -10.63 -17.75
N ALA A 328 8.99 -9.31 -17.91
CA ALA A 328 10.07 -8.54 -18.50
C ALA A 328 11.37 -8.65 -17.69
N ALA A 329 11.29 -8.59 -16.36
CA ALA A 329 12.45 -8.77 -15.48
C ALA A 329 13.12 -10.16 -15.60
N GLN A 330 12.42 -11.15 -16.16
CA GLN A 330 12.92 -12.51 -16.35
C GLN A 330 13.53 -12.75 -17.72
N HIS A 331 13.57 -11.77 -18.63
CA HIS A 331 14.15 -11.90 -19.97
C HIS A 331 15.68 -11.70 -20.03
N ALA A 332 16.41 -12.28 -19.08
CA ALA A 332 17.87 -12.37 -19.18
C ALA A 332 18.28 -13.48 -20.19
N PRO A 333 19.43 -13.35 -20.89
CA PRO A 333 19.94 -14.41 -21.76
C PRO A 333 20.12 -15.71 -20.96
N GLY A 334 19.44 -16.79 -21.37
CA GLY A 334 19.40 -18.07 -20.64
C GLY A 334 18.18 -18.26 -19.72
N SER A 335 17.18 -17.37 -19.80
CA SER A 335 15.90 -17.50 -19.10
C SER A 335 15.12 -18.75 -19.52
N ALA A 336 14.52 -19.43 -18.53
CA ALA A 336 13.62 -20.56 -18.75
C ALA A 336 12.25 -20.16 -19.33
N TRP A 337 11.95 -18.86 -19.44
CA TRP A 337 10.64 -18.36 -19.88
C TRP A 337 10.53 -18.25 -21.38
N THR A 338 9.76 -19.16 -21.99
CA THR A 338 9.43 -19.10 -23.42
C THR A 338 8.26 -18.13 -23.69
N PRO A 339 8.13 -17.59 -24.91
CA PRO A 339 6.97 -16.78 -25.31
C PRO A 339 5.63 -17.47 -25.06
N GLU A 340 5.56 -18.79 -25.23
CA GLU A 340 4.36 -19.60 -24.96
C GLU A 340 4.02 -19.59 -23.47
N GLN A 341 5.01 -19.75 -22.59
CA GLN A 341 4.79 -19.72 -21.14
C GLN A 341 4.31 -18.35 -20.67
N GLN A 342 4.83 -17.26 -21.24
CA GLN A 342 4.32 -15.91 -20.94
C GLN A 342 2.87 -15.74 -21.38
N SER A 343 2.54 -16.27 -22.56
CA SER A 343 1.19 -16.24 -23.10
C SER A 343 0.22 -17.00 -22.19
N HIS A 344 0.61 -18.13 -21.63
CA HIS A 344 -0.22 -18.86 -20.65
C HIS A 344 -0.52 -18.06 -19.38
N VAL A 345 0.33 -17.10 -19.02
CA VAL A 345 0.15 -16.24 -17.85
C VAL A 345 -0.74 -15.04 -18.18
N LEU A 346 -0.53 -14.42 -19.34
CA LEU A 346 -1.19 -13.17 -19.72
C LEU A 346 -2.50 -13.35 -20.50
N ASP A 347 -2.65 -14.43 -21.29
CA ASP A 347 -3.84 -14.65 -22.14
C ASP A 347 -5.17 -14.61 -21.35
N PRO A 348 -5.30 -15.23 -20.16
CA PRO A 348 -6.56 -15.20 -19.41
C PRO A 348 -6.99 -13.77 -19.04
N ILE A 349 -6.05 -12.97 -18.52
CA ILE A 349 -6.35 -11.61 -18.07
C ILE A 349 -6.55 -10.64 -19.24
N VAL A 350 -5.78 -10.81 -20.33
CA VAL A 350 -5.95 -9.99 -21.53
C VAL A 350 -7.31 -10.22 -22.17
N ARG A 351 -7.75 -11.48 -22.33
CA ARG A 351 -9.09 -11.77 -22.88
C ARG A 351 -10.19 -11.15 -22.03
N HIS A 352 -10.09 -11.29 -20.72
CA HIS A 352 -11.08 -10.74 -19.80
C HIS A 352 -11.15 -9.20 -19.82
N LEU A 353 -10.00 -8.53 -19.97
CA LEU A 353 -9.92 -7.08 -20.14
C LEU A 353 -10.42 -6.63 -21.52
N ASP A 354 -10.07 -7.35 -22.59
CA ASP A 354 -10.45 -7.04 -23.97
C ASP A 354 -11.98 -7.08 -24.16
N GLU A 355 -12.64 -8.09 -23.57
CA GLU A 355 -14.11 -8.19 -23.54
C GLU A 355 -14.78 -7.02 -22.81
N ARG A 356 -14.04 -6.28 -21.98
CA ARG A 356 -14.52 -5.19 -21.11
C ARG A 356 -13.95 -3.82 -21.48
N VAL A 357 -13.38 -3.65 -22.68
CA VAL A 357 -12.79 -2.37 -23.13
C VAL A 357 -13.71 -1.18 -22.85
N ARG A 358 -15.02 -1.32 -23.10
CA ARG A 358 -16.03 -0.26 -22.97
C ARG A 358 -16.27 0.29 -21.56
N VAL A 359 -15.71 -0.34 -20.52
CA VAL A 359 -15.84 0.12 -19.12
C VAL A 359 -14.51 0.53 -18.50
N HIS A 360 -13.44 0.60 -19.30
CA HIS A 360 -12.14 1.03 -18.81
C HIS A 360 -12.12 2.54 -18.53
N SER A 361 -11.41 2.90 -17.47
CA SER A 361 -11.04 4.28 -17.17
C SER A 361 -9.68 4.63 -17.80
N VAL A 362 -9.36 5.92 -17.82
CA VAL A 362 -8.03 6.44 -18.21
C VAL A 362 -6.92 5.80 -17.35
N ASP A 363 -7.18 5.62 -16.06
CA ASP A 363 -6.25 4.97 -15.12
C ASP A 363 -5.95 3.52 -15.54
N ASP A 364 -6.96 2.77 -15.97
CA ASP A 364 -6.81 1.39 -16.41
C ASP A 364 -5.98 1.32 -17.69
N ALA A 365 -6.20 2.26 -18.62
CA ALA A 365 -5.42 2.39 -19.84
C ALA A 365 -3.95 2.66 -19.54
N VAL A 366 -3.64 3.59 -18.64
CA VAL A 366 -2.27 3.84 -18.20
C VAL A 366 -1.61 2.57 -17.65
N CYS A 367 -2.30 1.79 -16.81
CA CYS A 367 -1.74 0.53 -16.28
C CYS A 367 -1.38 -0.47 -17.38
N VAL A 368 -2.32 -0.66 -18.31
CA VAL A 368 -2.16 -1.59 -19.43
C VAL A 368 -0.97 -1.17 -20.29
N LEU A 369 -0.93 0.11 -20.67
CA LEU A 369 0.11 0.66 -21.52
C LEU A 369 1.50 0.60 -20.87
N VAL A 370 1.61 0.91 -19.58
CA VAL A 370 2.88 0.78 -18.85
C VAL A 370 3.35 -0.67 -18.78
N GLY A 371 2.44 -1.62 -18.55
CA GLY A 371 2.76 -3.05 -18.59
C GLY A 371 3.30 -3.47 -19.96
N LEU A 372 2.66 -3.04 -21.04
CA LEU A 372 3.10 -3.33 -22.41
C LEU A 372 4.42 -2.62 -22.76
N GLN A 373 4.65 -1.41 -22.27
CA GLN A 373 5.92 -0.71 -22.43
C GLN A 373 7.05 -1.50 -21.75
N ALA A 374 6.82 -2.03 -20.54
CA ALA A 374 7.79 -2.83 -19.83
C ALA A 374 8.06 -4.20 -20.50
N ASN A 375 7.06 -4.78 -21.18
CA ASN A 375 7.15 -6.12 -21.78
C ASN A 375 6.92 -6.09 -23.30
N SER A 376 8.02 -6.02 -24.06
CA SER A 376 8.00 -6.00 -25.52
C SER A 376 7.34 -7.24 -26.15
N MET A 377 7.41 -8.41 -25.52
CA MET A 377 6.77 -9.63 -26.03
C MET A 377 5.24 -9.55 -25.90
N ALA A 378 4.73 -9.07 -24.77
CA ALA A 378 3.30 -8.83 -24.56
C ALA A 378 2.79 -7.75 -25.54
N ARG A 379 3.56 -6.67 -25.73
CA ARG A 379 3.29 -5.61 -26.70
C ARG A 379 3.12 -6.14 -28.12
N LEU A 380 4.04 -6.98 -28.59
CA LEU A 380 3.98 -7.57 -29.92
C LEU A 380 2.81 -8.55 -30.10
N ARG A 381 2.45 -9.30 -29.05
CA ARG A 381 1.37 -10.29 -29.10
C ARG A 381 -0.02 -9.66 -29.07
N TYR A 382 -0.23 -8.67 -28.21
CA TYR A 382 -1.58 -8.20 -27.86
C TYR A 382 -2.03 -6.93 -28.58
N LYS A 383 -1.43 -6.56 -29.72
CA LYS A 383 -1.62 -5.28 -30.44
C LYS A 383 -3.08 -4.77 -30.58
N LYS A 384 -4.05 -5.67 -30.71
CA LYS A 384 -5.48 -5.30 -30.89
C LYS A 384 -6.10 -4.68 -29.63
N PHE A 385 -5.85 -5.28 -28.48
CA PHE A 385 -6.43 -4.85 -27.21
C PHE A 385 -6.06 -3.40 -26.81
N PRO A 386 -4.77 -3.00 -26.73
CA PRO A 386 -4.40 -1.63 -26.35
C PRO A 386 -4.86 -0.61 -27.40
N SER A 387 -4.95 -0.99 -28.69
CA SER A 387 -5.48 -0.12 -29.74
C SER A 387 -6.99 0.13 -29.55
N ALA A 388 -7.77 -0.92 -29.27
CA ALA A 388 -9.20 -0.80 -28.98
C ALA A 388 -9.46 0.01 -27.69
N LEU A 389 -8.61 -0.18 -26.67
CA LEU A 389 -8.64 0.58 -25.43
C LEU A 389 -8.38 2.07 -25.67
N LEU A 390 -7.36 2.37 -26.48
CA LEU A 390 -7.00 3.72 -26.87
C LEU A 390 -8.10 4.43 -27.65
N GLU A 391 -8.70 3.73 -28.61
CA GLU A 391 -9.86 4.22 -29.36
C GLU A 391 -11.07 4.50 -28.46
N HIS A 392 -11.34 3.61 -27.50
CA HIS A 392 -12.42 3.84 -26.54
C HIS A 392 -12.19 5.10 -25.69
N ILE A 393 -10.96 5.33 -25.22
CA ILE A 393 -10.63 6.55 -24.48
C ILE A 393 -10.79 7.79 -25.37
N ARG A 394 -10.40 7.72 -26.64
CA ARG A 394 -10.62 8.80 -27.61
C ARG A 394 -12.10 9.13 -27.76
N GLU A 395 -12.94 8.12 -28.01
CA GLU A 395 -14.40 8.28 -28.13
C GLU A 395 -14.99 8.95 -26.88
N GLN A 396 -14.61 8.49 -25.68
CA GLN A 396 -15.05 9.09 -24.41
C GLN A 396 -14.66 10.57 -24.28
N GLN A 397 -13.49 10.97 -24.77
CA GLN A 397 -13.05 12.37 -24.71
C GLN A 397 -13.83 13.25 -25.71
N GLN A 398 -14.05 12.75 -26.92
CA GLN A 398 -14.83 13.48 -27.94
C GLN A 398 -16.29 13.69 -27.50
N GLU A 399 -16.93 12.67 -26.92
CA GLU A 399 -18.29 12.78 -26.37
C GLU A 399 -18.39 13.84 -25.27
N LYS A 400 -17.40 13.91 -24.37
CA LYS A 400 -17.33 14.93 -23.31
C LYS A 400 -17.16 16.34 -23.88
N GLN A 401 -16.34 16.51 -24.91
CA GLN A 401 -16.12 17.80 -25.56
C GLN A 401 -17.38 18.29 -26.30
N GLN A 402 -18.09 17.39 -26.99
CA GLN A 402 -19.34 17.71 -27.70
C GLN A 402 -20.50 18.00 -26.72
N GLY A 403 -20.63 17.21 -25.65
CA GLY A 403 -21.65 17.44 -24.62
C GLY A 403 -21.46 18.76 -23.84
N SER A 404 -20.21 19.18 -23.65
CA SER A 404 -19.88 20.47 -23.00
C SER A 404 -20.24 21.68 -23.87
N GLN A 405 -20.36 21.51 -25.19
CA GLN A 405 -20.77 22.58 -26.12
C GLN A 405 -22.30 22.71 -26.24
N GLN A 406 -23.07 21.68 -25.87
CA GLN A 406 -24.54 21.73 -25.90
C GLN A 406 -25.19 22.14 -24.57
N GLY A 407 -24.45 22.10 -23.45
CA GLY A 407 -24.96 22.40 -22.10
C GLY A 407 -24.77 23.84 -21.59
N GLN A 408 -24.46 24.81 -22.46
CA GLN A 408 -24.07 26.16 -22.02
C GLN A 408 -25.23 27.15 -21.76
N GLU A 409 -26.49 26.74 -21.87
CA GLU A 409 -27.62 27.68 -21.64
C GLU A 409 -28.31 27.57 -20.27
N GLU A 410 -28.20 26.51 -19.48
CA GLU A 410 -28.85 26.49 -18.15
C GLU A 410 -28.09 25.66 -17.10
N GLY A 411 -27.63 26.34 -16.03
CA GLY A 411 -27.49 25.74 -14.70
C GLY A 411 -26.08 25.38 -14.22
N ASP A 412 -25.54 26.27 -13.38
CA ASP A 412 -24.64 26.04 -12.23
C ASP A 412 -23.84 24.71 -12.13
N GLY A 413 -22.50 24.84 -12.16
CA GLY A 413 -21.62 24.03 -11.32
C GLY A 413 -21.00 22.74 -11.89
N LEU A 414 -20.23 22.80 -12.98
CA LEU A 414 -19.13 21.84 -13.17
C LEU A 414 -17.92 22.51 -13.82
N ALA A 415 -16.86 22.60 -13.02
CA ALA A 415 -15.64 23.31 -13.31
C ALA A 415 -14.98 22.83 -14.61
N CYS A 416 -14.80 23.78 -15.51
CA CYS A 416 -13.83 23.81 -16.59
C CYS A 416 -12.47 23.24 -16.14
N LEU A 417 -12.00 22.21 -16.85
CA LEU A 417 -10.60 21.90 -17.17
C LEU A 417 -9.56 22.33 -16.12
N LYS A 418 -9.51 21.65 -14.98
CA LYS A 418 -8.21 21.35 -14.36
C LYS A 418 -7.77 20.01 -14.92
N HIS A 419 -6.59 19.96 -15.54
CA HIS A 419 -5.98 18.73 -16.02
C HIS A 419 -6.17 17.61 -15.00
N ASP A 420 -6.96 16.60 -15.36
CA ASP A 420 -7.06 15.39 -14.56
C ASP A 420 -5.66 14.77 -14.54
N ASP A 421 -5.10 14.51 -13.36
CA ASP A 421 -3.74 13.96 -13.21
C ASP A 421 -3.57 12.67 -14.04
N SER A 422 -4.67 11.93 -14.23
CA SER A 422 -4.78 10.73 -15.07
C SER A 422 -4.61 11.01 -16.57
N LEU A 423 -5.09 12.14 -17.09
CA LEU A 423 -4.91 12.52 -18.50
C LEU A 423 -3.48 12.98 -18.78
N LEU A 424 -2.87 13.71 -17.86
CA LEU A 424 -1.43 14.01 -17.92
C LEU A 424 -0.59 12.74 -17.83
N ALA A 425 -1.00 11.78 -16.99
CA ALA A 425 -0.35 10.48 -16.90
C ALA A 425 -0.43 9.70 -18.22
N LEU A 426 -1.61 9.71 -18.85
CA LEU A 426 -1.81 9.08 -20.15
C LEU A 426 -0.94 9.73 -21.22
N SER A 427 -0.92 11.06 -21.33
CA SER A 427 -0.10 11.74 -22.33
C SER A 427 1.39 11.43 -22.16
N GLN A 428 1.88 11.37 -20.92
CA GLN A 428 3.27 11.00 -20.63
C GLN A 428 3.60 9.58 -21.11
N VAL A 429 2.74 8.59 -20.82
CA VAL A 429 2.95 7.20 -21.24
C VAL A 429 2.87 7.05 -22.75
N LEU A 430 1.89 7.71 -23.39
CA LEU A 430 1.78 7.70 -24.85
C LEU A 430 3.01 8.32 -25.51
N SER A 431 3.54 9.41 -24.95
CA SER A 431 4.74 10.07 -25.48
C SER A 431 5.93 9.13 -25.47
N GLN A 432 6.11 8.37 -24.38
CA GLN A 432 7.18 7.37 -24.30
C GLN A 432 6.96 6.21 -25.27
N LEU A 433 5.73 5.70 -25.38
CA LEU A 433 5.41 4.62 -26.32
C LEU A 433 5.65 5.00 -27.78
N ALA A 434 5.38 6.26 -28.15
CA ALA A 434 5.62 6.79 -29.49
C ALA A 434 7.12 6.94 -29.78
N THR A 435 7.95 7.30 -28.79
CA THR A 435 9.38 7.51 -28.99
C THR A 435 10.23 6.25 -28.90
N ASP A 436 9.82 5.26 -28.10
CA ASP A 436 10.68 4.14 -27.71
C ASP A 436 10.74 3.02 -28.76
N THR A 437 9.85 3.03 -29.77
CA THR A 437 9.60 1.87 -30.64
C THR A 437 8.84 2.23 -31.91
N ASP A 438 9.08 1.50 -32.99
CA ASP A 438 8.35 1.60 -34.26
C ASP A 438 7.40 0.40 -34.41
N ASP A 439 6.17 0.53 -33.91
CA ASP A 439 5.11 -0.48 -34.08
C ASP A 439 3.70 0.15 -34.12
N ALA A 440 2.69 -0.67 -34.47
CA ALA A 440 1.29 -0.21 -34.58
C ALA A 440 0.73 0.41 -33.28
N LEU A 441 1.26 0.06 -32.10
CA LEU A 441 0.84 0.69 -30.85
C LEU A 441 1.50 2.07 -30.69
N ALA A 442 2.74 2.24 -31.15
CA ALA A 442 3.42 3.53 -31.20
C ALA A 442 2.68 4.51 -32.14
N GLU A 443 2.30 4.06 -33.33
CA GLU A 443 1.50 4.85 -34.30
C GLU A 443 0.14 5.27 -33.71
N ALA A 444 -0.56 4.34 -33.05
CA ALA A 444 -1.82 4.64 -32.37
C ALA A 444 -1.64 5.63 -31.22
N ALA A 445 -0.54 5.52 -30.46
CA ALA A 445 -0.22 6.45 -29.38
C ALA A 445 0.06 7.87 -29.91
N GLU A 446 0.84 7.99 -31.00
CA GLU A 446 1.13 9.28 -31.65
C GLU A 446 -0.15 9.93 -32.21
N THR A 447 -1.02 9.14 -32.81
CA THR A 447 -2.32 9.62 -33.32
C THR A 447 -3.15 10.23 -32.19
N ILE A 448 -3.27 9.54 -31.05
CA ILE A 448 -4.06 10.03 -29.91
C ILE A 448 -3.42 11.24 -29.23
N LEU A 449 -2.09 11.29 -29.13
CA LEU A 449 -1.40 12.49 -28.65
C LEU A 449 -1.75 13.71 -29.50
N THR A 450 -1.73 13.53 -30.82
CA THR A 450 -2.03 14.61 -31.77
C THR A 450 -3.51 15.00 -31.76
N GLU A 451 -4.43 14.05 -31.58
CA GLU A 451 -5.86 14.35 -31.63
C GLU A 451 -6.44 14.87 -30.30
N CYS A 452 -5.90 14.41 -29.17
CA CYS A 452 -6.49 14.66 -27.85
C CYS A 452 -5.66 15.59 -26.94
N PHE A 453 -4.37 15.82 -27.24
CA PHE A 453 -3.45 16.51 -26.33
C PHE A 453 -2.61 17.63 -26.98
N SER A 454 -2.84 17.93 -28.27
CA SER A 454 -2.15 19.00 -29.01
C SER A 454 -2.79 20.37 -28.83
#